data_AF-A0A3C0FR97-F1
#
_entry.id   AF-A0A3C0FR97-F1
#
_cell.length_a   1.000
_cell.length_b   1.000
_cell.length_c   1.000
_cell.angle_alpha   90.00
_cell.angle_beta   90.00
_cell.angle_gamma   90.00
#
_symmetry.space_group_name_H-M   'P 1'
#
loop_
_entity.id
_entity.type
_entity.pdbx_description
1 polymer ?
#
loop_
_entity_poly.entity_id
_entity_poly.type
_entity_poly.pdbx_seq_one_letter_code
_entity_poly.pdbx_strand_id
1 'polypeptide(L)' 'VQFHPEVVHTPHGAQLLKNFTHGVAGCSGDWTMNAYKDDAIDKIRKQVGDGKVICGLSGGVDSSVTAVLIHEAIGDQLT' A
#
# COMPACT_ATOMS: atom_id res chain seq x y z
N VAL A 1 -20.09 -3.29 -20.03
CA VAL A 1 -21.12 -3.66 -19.03
C VAL A 1 -21.96 -2.42 -18.75
N GLN A 2 -23.27 -2.55 -18.61
CA GLN A 2 -24.18 -1.41 -18.36
C GLN A 2 -24.61 -1.35 -16.88
N PHE A 3 -23.71 -1.72 -15.96
CA PHE A 3 -23.90 -1.71 -14.51
C PHE A 3 -22.52 -1.59 -13.81
N HIS A 4 -22.54 -1.29 -12.50
CA HIS A 4 -21.36 -1.06 -11.67
C HIS A 4 -20.99 -2.32 -10.86
N PRO A 5 -20.02 -3.15 -11.29
CA PRO A 5 -19.65 -4.36 -10.55
C PRO A 5 -18.91 -4.09 -9.23
N GLU A 6 -18.46 -2.86 -8.99
CA GLU A 6 -17.77 -2.42 -7.79
C GLU A 6 -18.70 -2.13 -6.61
N VAL A 7 -19.98 -1.81 -6.87
CA VAL A 7 -20.91 -1.47 -5.79
C VAL A 7 -21.44 -2.72 -5.10
N VAL A 8 -21.69 -2.60 -3.78
CA VAL A 8 -22.19 -3.70 -2.95
C VAL A 8 -23.56 -4.23 -3.43
N HIS A 9 -24.30 -3.39 -4.16
CA HIS A 9 -25.62 -3.70 -4.69
C HIS A 9 -25.59 -4.68 -5.87
N THR A 10 -24.43 -4.93 -6.48
CA THR A 10 -24.30 -5.90 -7.58
C THR A 10 -23.94 -7.26 -6.99
N PRO A 11 -24.87 -8.23 -6.97
CA PRO A 11 -24.55 -9.57 -6.48
C PRO A 11 -23.40 -10.17 -7.28
N HIS A 12 -22.42 -10.75 -6.60
CA HIS A 12 -21.21 -11.30 -7.22
C HIS A 12 -20.36 -10.29 -8.02
N GLY A 13 -20.55 -8.98 -7.86
CA GLY A 13 -19.75 -7.96 -8.55
C GLY A 13 -18.24 -8.11 -8.32
N ALA A 14 -17.84 -8.36 -7.07
CA ALA A 14 -16.44 -8.65 -6.71
C ALA A 14 -15.90 -9.92 -7.42
N GLN A 15 -16.73 -10.96 -7.59
CA GLN A 15 -16.32 -12.17 -8.32
C GLN A 15 -16.12 -11.88 -9.80
N LEU A 16 -16.97 -11.04 -10.40
CA LEU A 16 -16.82 -10.61 -11.79
C LEU A 16 -15.50 -9.84 -11.98
N LEU A 17 -15.20 -8.90 -11.08
CA LEU A 17 -13.93 -8.17 -11.11
C LEU A 17 -12.74 -9.12 -10.96
N LYS A 18 -12.79 -10.07 -10.02
CA LYS A 18 -11.74 -11.08 -9.82
C LYS A 18 -11.51 -11.95 -11.06
N ASN A 19 -12.58 -12.40 -11.71
CA ASN A 19 -12.48 -13.19 -12.94
C ASN A 19 -11.80 -12.40 -14.06
N PHE A 20 -12.12 -11.11 -14.18
CA PHE A 20 -11.49 -10.25 -15.16
C PHE A 20 -10.00 -10.02 -14.84
N THR A 21 -9.67 -9.58 -13.62
CA THR A 21 -8.28 -9.24 -13.27
C THR A 21 -7.35 -10.45 -13.31
N HIS A 22 -7.76 -11.59 -12.76
CA HIS A 22 -6.89 -12.78 -12.69
C HIS A 22 -7.04 -13.71 -13.88
N GLY A 23 -8.27 -13.96 -14.34
CA GLY A 23 -8.54 -14.92 -15.39
C GLY A 23 -8.34 -14.37 -16.80
N VAL A 24 -8.80 -13.14 -17.07
CA VAL A 24 -8.73 -12.53 -18.42
C VAL A 24 -7.45 -11.71 -18.58
N ALA A 25 -7.18 -10.80 -17.66
CA ALA A 25 -6.00 -9.92 -17.71
C ALA A 25 -4.71 -10.59 -17.19
N GLY A 26 -4.83 -11.72 -16.49
CA GLY A 26 -3.68 -12.50 -16.02
C GLY A 26 -2.90 -11.87 -14.86
N CYS A 27 -3.49 -10.94 -14.10
CA CYS A 27 -2.84 -10.36 -12.93
C CYS A 27 -2.61 -11.43 -11.86
N SER A 28 -1.39 -11.52 -11.36
CA SER A 28 -0.93 -12.50 -10.36
C SER A 28 -1.55 -12.30 -8.97
N GLY A 29 -1.91 -11.06 -8.61
CA GLY A 29 -2.36 -10.72 -7.25
C GLY A 29 -1.22 -10.65 -6.23
N ASP A 30 -0.01 -10.38 -6.69
CA ASP A 30 1.19 -10.19 -5.86
C ASP A 30 1.23 -8.86 -5.10
N TRP A 31 0.31 -7.94 -5.42
CA TRP A 31 0.10 -6.71 -4.67
C TRP A 31 -0.46 -7.00 -3.27
N THR A 32 0.45 -7.24 -2.34
CA THR A 32 0.16 -7.50 -0.93
C THR A 32 0.83 -6.45 -0.07
N MET A 33 0.31 -6.23 1.15
CA MET A 33 0.92 -5.25 2.07
C MET A 33 2.34 -5.63 2.47
N ASN A 34 2.69 -6.92 2.51
CA ASN A 34 4.06 -7.36 2.75
C ASN A 34 4.98 -6.96 1.59
N ALA A 35 4.60 -7.31 0.34
CA ALA A 35 5.39 -6.95 -0.84
C ALA A 35 5.53 -5.43 -0.99
N TYR A 36 4.46 -4.68 -0.71
CA TYR A 36 4.49 -3.22 -0.71
C TYR A 36 5.38 -2.65 0.38
N LYS A 37 5.36 -3.22 1.59
CA LYS A 37 6.18 -2.77 2.71
C LYS A 37 7.67 -2.84 2.37
N ASP A 38 8.09 -3.97 1.81
CA ASP A 38 9.49 -4.18 1.43
C ASP A 38 9.92 -3.18 0.35
N ASP A 39 9.11 -3.00 -0.70
CA ASP A 39 9.37 -2.03 -1.78
C ASP A 39 9.37 -0.57 -1.26
N ALA A 40 8.47 -0.23 -0.34
CA ALA A 40 8.40 1.09 0.26
C ALA A 40 9.62 1.38 1.15
N ILE A 41 10.07 0.42 1.97
CA ILE A 41 11.28 0.54 2.80
C ILE A 41 12.50 0.81 1.91
N ASP A 42 12.66 0.05 0.84
CA ASP A 42 13.79 0.20 -0.08
C ASP A 42 13.78 1.56 -0.78
N LYS A 43 12.59 2.05 -1.19
CA LYS A 43 12.43 3.39 -1.75
C LYS A 43 12.79 4.49 -0.75
N ILE A 44 12.30 4.38 0.48
CA ILE A 44 12.57 5.35 1.55
C ILE A 44 14.07 5.41 1.83
N ARG A 45 14.74 4.26 1.99
CA ARG A 45 16.20 4.19 2.21
C ARG A 45 16.98 4.85 1.08
N LYS A 46 16.65 4.55 -0.18
CA LYS A 46 17.29 5.15 -1.35
C LYS A 46 17.07 6.66 -1.44
N GLN A 47 15.88 7.12 -1.09
CA GLN A 47 15.53 8.53 -1.17
C GLN A 47 16.14 9.35 -0.03
N VAL A 48 16.18 8.81 1.19
CA VAL A 48 16.69 9.50 2.38
C VAL A 48 18.22 9.46 2.43
N GLY A 49 18.84 8.32 2.07
CA GLY A 49 20.28 8.12 2.23
C GLY A 49 20.72 8.37 3.68
N ASP A 50 21.68 9.26 3.87
CA ASP A 50 22.19 9.65 5.19
C ASP A 50 21.46 10.86 5.81
N GLY A 51 20.37 11.31 5.18
CA GLY A 51 19.56 12.44 5.65
C GLY A 51 18.79 12.14 6.94
N LYS A 52 18.26 13.19 7.58
CA LYS A 52 17.32 13.06 8.71
C LYS A 52 15.91 13.42 8.28
N VAL A 53 14.92 12.73 8.83
CA VAL A 53 13.50 12.93 8.54
C VAL A 53 12.77 13.32 9.81
N ILE A 54 11.88 14.30 9.70
CA ILE A 54 11.00 14.71 10.80
C ILE A 54 9.58 14.26 10.49
N CYS A 55 8.92 13.57 11.41
CA CYS A 55 7.54 13.11 11.25
C CYS A 55 6.63 13.68 12.34
N GLY A 56 5.71 14.57 11.95
CA GLY A 56 4.67 15.07 12.83
C GLY A 56 3.57 14.04 13.06
N LEU A 57 3.48 13.50 14.27
CA LEU A 57 2.42 12.57 14.67
C LEU A 57 1.15 13.33 15.07
N SER A 58 0.12 13.23 14.23
CA SER A 58 -1.22 13.80 14.52
C SER A 58 -2.10 12.89 15.37
N GLY A 59 -1.72 11.61 15.53
CA GLY A 59 -2.55 10.57 16.17
C GLY A 59 -3.55 9.88 15.25
N GLY A 60 -3.60 10.28 13.98
CA GLY A 60 -4.37 9.57 12.95
C GLY A 60 -3.72 8.25 12.53
N VAL A 61 -4.50 7.35 11.94
CA VAL A 61 -4.01 6.06 11.44
C VAL A 61 -2.91 6.27 10.40
N ASP A 62 -3.10 7.21 9.47
CA ASP A 62 -2.14 7.46 8.39
C ASP A 62 -0.80 7.97 8.91
N SER A 63 -0.79 8.92 9.83
CA SER A 63 0.45 9.45 10.42
C SER A 63 1.15 8.41 11.28
N SER A 64 0.39 7.54 11.95
CA SER A 64 0.93 6.45 12.76
C SER A 64 1.58 5.37 11.89
N VAL A 65 0.90 4.92 10.81
CA VAL A 65 1.46 3.94 9.86
C VAL A 65 2.68 4.52 9.14
N THR A 66 2.65 5.80 8.78
CA THR A 66 3.78 6.49 8.16
C THR A 66 4.99 6.52 9.09
N ALA A 67 4.80 6.86 10.36
CA ALA A 67 5.89 6.90 11.34
C ALA A 67 6.52 5.52 11.54
N VAL A 68 5.70 4.47 11.65
CA VAL A 68 6.20 3.08 11.79
C VAL A 68 6.97 2.65 10.53
N LEU A 69 6.44 2.92 9.34
CA LEU A 69 7.08 2.52 8.09
C LEU A 69 8.42 3.23 7.87
N ILE A 70 8.50 4.54 8.17
CA ILE A 70 9.75 5.30 8.08
C ILE A 70 10.73 4.80 9.15
N HIS A 71 10.27 4.54 10.37
CA HIS A 71 11.13 4.02 11.43
C HIS A 71 11.71 2.64 11.07
N GLU A 72 10.93 1.73 10.48
CA GLU A 72 11.44 0.45 9.96
C GLU A 72 12.48 0.65 8.84
N ALA A 73 12.35 1.71 8.05
CA ALA A 73 13.28 2.00 6.96
C ALA A 73 14.61 2.60 7.43
N ILE A 74 14.58 3.63 8.30
CA ILE A 74 15.75 4.48 8.61
C ILE A 74 16.05 4.63 10.12
N GLY A 75 15.31 3.94 11.00
CA GLY A 75 15.58 3.88 12.44
C GLY A 75 15.78 5.25 13.10
N ASP A 76 16.99 5.48 13.60
CA ASP A 76 17.39 6.67 14.36
C ASP A 76 17.50 7.96 13.52
N GLN A 77 17.38 7.87 12.19
CA GLN A 77 17.30 9.04 11.31
C GLN A 77 15.92 9.73 11.37
N LEU A 78 14.94 9.10 12.02
CA LEU A 78 13.63 9.67 12.28
C LEU A 78 13.64 10.42 13.63
N THR A 79 13.30 11.72 13.61
CA THR A 79 13.21 12.58 14.81
C THR A 79 11.84 13.25 14.92
#